data_AF-A0AAJ4XCI8-F1
#
_entry.id   AF-A0AAJ4XCI8-F1
#
_cell.length_a   1.000
_cell.length_b   1.000
_cell.length_c   1.000
_cell.angle_alpha   90.00
_cell.angle_beta   90.00
_cell.angle_gamma   90.00
#
_symmetry.space_group_name_H-M   'P 1'
#
loop_
_entity.id
_entity.type
_entity.pdbx_description
1 polymer ?
#
loop_
_entity_poly.entity_id
_entity_poly.type
_entity_poly.pdbx_seq_one_letter_code
_entity_poly.pdbx_strand_id
1 'polypeptide(L)' 'METPLPIKDLILFRLYTGKPIFELEIFENFTEDLTFLLEEKMIVPLNKYIQFDYPYDFELTERGLKHLFR' A
#
# COMPACT_ATOMS: atom_id res chain seq x y z
N MET A 1 -1.29 2.07 24.98
CA MET A 1 -0.10 1.95 24.13
C MET A 1 -0.55 2.37 22.76
N GLU A 2 -0.13 3.54 22.30
CA GLU A 2 -0.37 3.93 20.90
C GLU A 2 0.51 3.02 20.05
N THR A 3 -0.11 2.07 19.36
CA THR A 3 0.60 1.21 18.42
C THR A 3 1.19 2.14 17.35
N PRO A 4 2.50 2.08 17.07
CA PRO A 4 3.03 2.79 15.92
C PRO A 4 2.24 2.29 14.73
N LEU A 5 1.46 3.18 14.09
CA LEU A 5 0.77 2.87 12.84
C LEU A 5 1.83 2.30 11.90
N PRO A 6 1.84 0.97 11.65
CA PRO A 6 2.83 0.37 10.77
C PRO A 6 2.64 1.03 9.41
N ILE A 7 3.73 1.36 8.71
CA ILE A 7 3.63 2.03 7.40
C ILE A 7 2.74 1.23 6.44
N LYS A 8 2.67 -0.10 6.61
CA LYS A 8 1.65 -1.00 6.01
C LYS A 8 0.22 -0.44 6.06
N ASP A 9 -0.28 -0.06 7.23
CA ASP A 9 -1.66 0.43 7.39
C ASP A 9 -1.84 1.78 6.71
N LEU A 10 -0.80 2.63 6.72
CA LEU A 10 -0.81 3.91 6.02
C LEU A 10 -0.82 3.73 4.50
N ILE A 11 -0.08 2.76 3.96
CA ILE A 11 -0.12 2.35 2.55
C ILE A 11 -1.53 1.90 2.19
N LEU A 12 -2.11 0.97 2.96
CA LEU A 12 -3.46 0.45 2.71
C LEU A 12 -4.52 1.56 2.78
N PHE A 13 -4.42 2.47 3.75
CA PHE A 13 -5.33 3.60 3.90
C PHE A 13 -5.23 4.61 2.75
N ARG A 14 -4.01 4.91 2.28
CA ARG A 14 -3.79 5.78 1.11
C ARG A 14 -4.38 5.16 -0.15
N LEU A 15 -4.15 3.87 -0.40
CA LEU A 15 -4.77 3.15 -1.52
C LEU A 15 -6.31 3.13 -1.41
N TYR A 16 -6.85 2.89 -0.22
CA TYR A 16 -8.30 2.93 0.03
C TYR A 16 -8.91 4.31 -0.28
N THR A 17 -8.20 5.39 0.05
CA THR A 17 -8.65 6.77 -0.19
C THR A 17 -8.27 7.31 -1.58
N GLY A 18 -7.69 6.48 -2.45
CA GLY A 18 -7.24 6.88 -3.79
C GLY A 18 -6.09 7.91 -3.76
N LYS A 19 -5.33 7.96 -2.68
CA LYS A 19 -4.20 8.88 -2.51
C LYS A 19 -2.88 8.21 -2.91
N PRO A 20 -1.94 8.99 -3.49
CA PRO A 20 -0.59 8.50 -3.79
C PRO A 20 0.14 8.01 -2.53
N ILE A 21 0.83 6.88 -2.66
CA ILE A 21 1.78 6.31 -1.69
C ILE A 21 3.26 6.66 -1.96
N PHE A 22 3.60 7.33 -3.07
CA PHE A 22 4.98 7.73 -3.39
C PHE A 22 5.63 8.58 -2.29
N GLU A 23 4.84 9.47 -1.68
CA GLU A 23 5.28 10.27 -0.54
C GLU A 23 5.70 9.43 0.68
N LEU A 24 5.30 8.16 0.74
CA LEU A 24 5.68 7.24 1.81
C LEU A 24 7.06 6.60 1.59
N GLU A 25 7.70 6.75 0.41
CA GLU A 25 9.08 6.29 0.19
C GLU A 25 10.08 6.92 1.15
N ILE A 26 9.75 8.07 1.75
CA ILE A 26 10.59 8.75 2.75
C ILE A 26 10.83 7.90 4.01
N PHE A 27 9.99 6.89 4.25
CA PHE A 27 10.13 6.02 5.40
C PHE A 27 11.03 4.83 5.06
N GLU A 28 12.02 4.56 5.92
CA GLU A 28 13.02 3.51 5.70
C GLU A 28 12.38 2.11 5.48
N ASN A 29 11.27 1.82 6.18
CA ASN A 29 10.59 0.53 6.09
C ASN A 29 9.59 0.42 4.92
N PHE A 30 9.44 1.47 4.10
CA PHE A 30 8.41 1.51 3.05
C PHE A 30 8.53 0.34 2.07
N THR A 31 9.75 0.06 1.57
CA THR A 31 9.99 -1.01 0.61
C THR A 31 9.69 -2.39 1.19
N GLU A 32 10.08 -2.63 2.44
CA GLU A 32 9.82 -3.89 3.14
C GLU A 32 8.31 -4.10 3.37
N ASP A 33 7.63 -3.05 3.82
CA ASP A 33 6.19 -3.06 4.06
C ASP A 33 5.40 -3.23 2.76
N LEU A 34 5.80 -2.55 1.69
CA LEU A 34 5.19 -2.70 0.38
C LEU A 34 5.36 -4.12 -0.17
N THR A 35 6.55 -4.70 -0.02
CA THR A 35 6.84 -6.08 -0.43
C THR A 35 5.98 -7.07 0.33
N PHE A 36 5.90 -6.91 1.66
CA PHE A 36 5.03 -7.74 2.50
C PHE A 36 3.56 -7.67 2.07
N LEU A 37 3.03 -6.48 1.78
CA LEU A 37 1.64 -6.31 1.35
C LEU A 37 1.36 -7.01 0.00
N LEU A 38 2.34 -7.03 -0.91
CA LEU A 38 2.27 -7.75 -2.18
C LEU A 38 2.31 -9.27 -1.98
N GLU A 39 3.26 -9.77 -1.19
CA GLU A 39 3.40 -11.19 -0.87
C GLU A 39 2.15 -11.75 -0.19
N GLU A 40 1.59 -10.99 0.75
CA GLU A 40 0.35 -11.33 1.46
C GLU A 40 -0.92 -11.14 0.62
N LYS A 41 -0.79 -10.67 -0.63
CA LYS A 41 -1.92 -10.39 -1.54
C LYS A 41 -2.93 -9.42 -0.94
N MET A 42 -2.47 -8.47 -0.10
CA MET A 42 -3.30 -7.38 0.42
C MET A 42 -3.47 -6.27 -0.61
N ILE A 43 -2.48 -6.11 -1.48
CA ILE A 43 -2.50 -5.22 -2.64
C ILE A 43 -2.05 -5.99 -3.88
N VAL A 44 -2.45 -5.54 -5.07
CA VAL A 44 -2.02 -6.11 -6.36
C VAL A 44 -1.63 -5.00 -7.33
N PRO A 45 -0.60 -5.19 -8.17
CA PRO A 45 -0.26 -4.22 -9.19
C PRO A 45 -1.42 -4.04 -10.19
N LEU A 46 -1.77 -2.78 -10.47
CA LEU A 46 -2.67 -2.48 -11.57
C LEU A 46 -1.88 -2.61 -12.88
N ASN A 47 -2.15 -3.66 -13.64
CA ASN A 47 -1.61 -3.85 -14.99
C ASN A 47 -2.27 -2.85 -15.96
N LYS A 48 -1.97 -1.56 -15.82
CA LYS A 48 -2.26 -0.59 -16.87
C LYS A 48 -1.11 -0.63 -17.85
N TYR A 49 -1.41 -1.06 -19.07
CA TYR A 49 -0.46 -1.18 -20.19
C TYR A 49 0.30 0.12 -20.52
N ILE A 50 -0.05 1.25 -19.92
CA ILE A 50 0.58 2.55 -20.15
C ILE A 50 0.41 3.38 -18.87
N GLN A 51 1.45 3.54 -18.06
CA GLN A 51 1.59 4.72 -17.18
C GLN A 51 3.06 4.83 -16.74
N PHE A 52 3.78 5.76 -17.38
CA PHE A 52 5.20 6.04 -17.12
C PHE A 52 5.43 7.01 -15.95
N ASP A 53 4.36 7.51 -15.32
CA ASP A 53 4.46 8.66 -14.40
C ASP A 53 4.28 8.31 -12.91
N TYR A 54 3.89 7.07 -12.57
CA TYR A 54 3.65 6.70 -11.18
C TYR A 54 4.10 5.26 -10.86
N PRO A 55 5.16 5.06 -10.05
CA PRO A 55 5.77 3.74 -9.84
C PRO A 55 4.93 2.78 -8.98
N TYR A 56 3.84 3.28 -8.37
CA TYR A 56 3.06 2.54 -7.37
C TYR A 56 1.56 2.47 -7.68
N ASP A 57 1.22 2.04 -8.88
CA ASP A 57 -0.18 1.78 -9.25
C ASP A 57 -0.61 0.42 -8.68
N PHE A 58 -1.24 0.44 -7.50
CA PHE A 58 -1.73 -0.75 -6.80
C PHE A 58 -3.23 -0.66 -6.55
N GLU A 59 -3.91 -1.79 -6.62
CA GLU A 59 -5.29 -1.95 -6.19
C GLU A 59 -5.34 -2.68 -4.85
N LEU A 60 -6.25 -2.25 -3.98
CA LEU A 60 -6.49 -2.86 -2.68
C LEU A 60 -7.39 -4.09 -2.83
N THR A 61 -6.98 -5.23 -2.30
CA THR A 61 -7.80 -6.45 -2.35
C THR A 61 -8.80 -6.50 -1.19
N GLU A 62 -9.78 -7.41 -1.24
CA GLU A 62 -10.66 -7.69 -0.10
C GLU A 62 -9.88 -8.06 1.18
N ARG A 63 -8.73 -8.72 1.05
CA ARG A 63 -7.87 -9.09 2.18
C ARG A 63 -7.23 -7.85 2.80
N GLY A 64 -6.75 -6.92 1.98
CA GLY A 64 -6.20 -5.63 2.41
C GLY A 64 -7.27 -4.77 3.10
N LEU A 65 -8.47 -4.67 2.52
CA LEU A 65 -9.62 -4.01 3.14
C LEU A 65 -9.96 -4.61 4.51
N LYS A 66 -10.07 -5.94 4.58
CA LYS A 66 -10.30 -6.64 5.84
C LYS A 66 -9.16 -6.46 6.83
N HIS A 67 -7.94 -6.14 6.42
CA HIS A 67 -6.81 -5.83 7.32
C HIS A 67 -6.90 -4.43 7.90
N LEU A 68 -7.26 -3.46 7.06
CA LEU A 68 -7.34 -2.05 7.43
C LEU A 68 -8.43 -1.76 8.49
N PHE A 69 -9.51 -2.53 8.53
CA PHE A 69 -10.66 -2.30 9.42
C PHE A 69 -10.83 -3.35 10.53
N ARG A 70 -9.73 -3.96 11.01
CA ARG A 70 -9.74 -4.98 12.08
C ARG A 70 -9.82 -4.38 13.48
#